data_AF-A0A3D5VKN6-F1
#
_entry.id   AF-A0A3D5VKN6-F1
#
_cell.length_a   1.000
_cell.length_b   1.000
_cell.length_c   1.000
_cell.angle_alpha   90.00
_cell.angle_beta   90.00
_cell.angle_gamma   90.00
#
_symmetry.space_group_name_H-M   'P 1'
#
loop_
_entity.id
_entity.type
_entity.pdbx_description
1 polymer ?
#
loop_
_entity_poly.entity_id
_entity_poly.type
_entity_poly.pdbx_seq_one_letter_code
_entity_poly.pdbx_strand_id
1 'polypeptide(L)'
;MIFQRLIFAAVAVALLVGSVQSGVQQLQAVPIILAAEVFESQKVEAPEPVATPAMAAAHTHADATAHSHGDAAEEWAPADGVERALWTWVANVLHAFSMALLVFAVMGLSLYRGSRLRSLALAAWVAAAGWLTFHFWPSLGLPAEIPGMDAARLGSRQGWWVLAAGSAALACVSVAMLRSHLRWVAAAAWLALPYVVGAPHIMADPLAGFSGEAQATLRQLGTQFVWATTWVSLSFWLSMAVAGGLAFQRWVRPAVMAMLPRAEAHATDPVQAPQ
;
A
#
# COMPACT_ATOMS: atom_id res chain seq x y z
N MET A 1 20.75 -20.90 -9.52
CA MET A 1 20.67 -19.48 -9.93
C MET A 1 19.95 -18.68 -8.85
N ILE A 2 20.45 -17.51 -8.45
CA ILE A 2 19.82 -16.67 -7.40
C ILE A 2 18.42 -16.20 -7.80
N PHE A 3 18.24 -15.87 -9.08
CA PHE A 3 16.97 -15.41 -9.65
C PHE A 3 15.82 -16.41 -9.40
N GLN A 4 16.01 -17.69 -9.75
CA GLN A 4 15.00 -18.74 -9.54
C GLN A 4 14.60 -18.86 -8.07
N ARG A 5 15.59 -18.84 -7.15
CA ARG A 5 15.34 -18.92 -5.71
C ARG A 5 14.54 -17.73 -5.19
N LEU A 6 14.82 -16.53 -5.71
CA LEU A 6 14.12 -15.31 -5.37
C LEU A 6 12.66 -15.35 -5.85
N ILE A 7 12.43 -15.77 -7.11
CA ILE A 7 11.08 -15.87 -7.69
C ILE A 7 10.24 -16.91 -6.95
N PHE A 8 10.74 -18.14 -6.76
CA PHE A 8 9.99 -19.18 -6.04
C PHE A 8 9.70 -18.81 -4.59
N ALA A 9 10.67 -18.17 -3.91
CA ALA A 9 10.45 -17.67 -2.57
C ALA A 9 9.33 -16.62 -2.53
N ALA A 10 9.32 -15.69 -3.50
CA ALA A 10 8.35 -14.63 -3.55
C ALA A 10 6.95 -15.18 -3.86
N VAL A 11 6.81 -16.13 -4.79
CA VAL A 11 5.53 -16.80 -5.09
C VAL A 11 4.97 -17.51 -3.85
N ALA A 12 5.80 -18.27 -3.13
CA ALA A 12 5.36 -18.98 -1.93
C ALA A 12 4.89 -18.01 -0.82
N VAL A 13 5.62 -16.90 -0.61
CA VAL A 13 5.21 -15.86 0.33
C VAL A 13 3.92 -15.17 -0.13
N ALA A 14 3.81 -14.89 -1.43
CA ALA A 14 2.66 -14.23 -2.02
C ALA A 14 1.37 -15.02 -1.87
N LEU A 15 1.42 -16.35 -2.09
CA LEU A 15 0.27 -17.23 -1.93
C LEU A 15 -0.22 -17.21 -0.48
N LEU A 16 0.69 -17.28 0.49
CA LEU A 16 0.34 -17.25 1.91
C LEU A 16 -0.21 -15.88 2.33
N VAL A 17 0.56 -14.81 2.08
CA VAL A 17 0.23 -13.44 2.51
C VAL A 17 -1.01 -12.94 1.78
N GLY A 18 -1.14 -13.18 0.47
CA GLY A 18 -2.32 -12.81 -0.31
C GLY A 18 -3.59 -13.54 0.13
N SER A 19 -3.47 -14.81 0.56
CA SER A 19 -4.60 -15.56 1.12
C SER A 19 -5.03 -15.01 2.49
N VAL A 20 -4.07 -14.73 3.38
CA VAL A 20 -4.35 -14.06 4.67
C VAL A 20 -5.04 -12.72 4.42
N GLN A 21 -4.51 -11.92 3.49
CA GLN A 21 -5.06 -10.61 3.16
C GLN A 21 -6.49 -10.69 2.64
N SER A 22 -6.77 -11.66 1.77
CA SER A 22 -8.12 -11.87 1.24
C SER A 22 -9.11 -12.24 2.36
N GLY A 23 -8.70 -13.10 3.30
CA GLY A 23 -9.52 -13.44 4.46
C GLY A 23 -9.80 -12.23 5.36
N VAL A 24 -8.77 -11.46 5.70
CA VAL A 24 -8.93 -10.26 6.55
C VAL A 24 -9.82 -9.22 5.88
N GLN A 25 -9.64 -8.96 4.59
CA GLN A 25 -10.46 -8.02 3.83
C GLN A 25 -11.93 -8.45 3.79
N GLN A 26 -12.20 -9.73 3.56
CA GLN A 26 -13.57 -10.28 3.52
C GLN A 26 -14.28 -10.19 4.88
N LEU A 27 -13.54 -10.29 5.99
CA LEU A 27 -14.12 -10.24 7.33
C LEU A 27 -14.29 -8.82 7.88
N GLN A 28 -13.50 -7.85 7.39
CA GLN A 28 -13.44 -6.50 7.96
C GLN A 28 -13.91 -5.42 6.99
N ALA A 29 -13.25 -5.28 5.83
CA ALA A 29 -13.50 -4.17 4.92
C ALA A 29 -14.79 -4.38 4.11
N VAL A 30 -15.02 -5.59 3.61
CA VAL A 30 -16.16 -5.90 2.73
C VAL A 30 -17.52 -5.64 3.42
N PRO A 31 -17.77 -6.08 4.66
CA PRO A 31 -19.04 -5.80 5.33
C PRO A 31 -19.31 -4.30 5.51
N ILE A 32 -18.28 -3.49 5.76
CA ILE A 32 -18.40 -2.04 5.93
C ILE A 32 -18.71 -1.37 4.59
N ILE A 33 -18.05 -1.80 3.52
CA ILE A 33 -18.30 -1.33 2.15
C ILE A 33 -19.74 -1.61 1.75
N LEU A 34 -20.19 -2.86 1.86
CA LEU A 34 -21.56 -3.25 1.51
C LEU A 34 -22.61 -2.52 2.37
N ALA A 35 -22.32 -2.28 3.65
CA ALA A 35 -23.22 -1.51 4.51
C ALA A 35 -23.31 -0.03 4.11
N ALA A 36 -22.23 0.55 3.59
CA ALA A 36 -22.23 1.93 3.09
C ALA A 36 -22.98 2.06 1.76
N GLU A 37 -22.81 1.09 0.85
CA GLU A 37 -23.45 1.07 -0.48
C GLU A 37 -24.98 1.11 -0.40
N VAL A 38 -25.59 0.54 0.64
CA VAL A 38 -27.06 0.59 0.86
C VAL A 38 -27.61 2.02 0.89
N PHE A 39 -26.80 2.99 1.31
CA PHE A 39 -27.22 4.38 1.42
C PHE A 39 -26.97 5.20 0.15
N GLU A 40 -26.26 4.70 -0.85
CA GLU A 40 -25.87 5.50 -2.03
C GLU A 40 -27.06 6.10 -2.77
N SER A 41 -28.18 5.37 -2.86
CA SER A 41 -29.43 5.85 -3.47
C SER A 41 -30.10 7.02 -2.72
N GLN A 42 -29.69 7.29 -1.48
CA GLN A 42 -30.21 8.37 -0.65
C GLN A 42 -29.34 9.63 -0.74
N LYS A 43 -28.24 9.59 -1.50
CA LYS A 43 -27.39 10.75 -1.71
C LYS A 43 -28.13 11.77 -2.56
N VAL A 44 -28.38 12.93 -2.00
CA VAL A 44 -28.88 14.08 -2.75
C VAL A 44 -27.72 14.63 -3.56
N GLU A 45 -27.79 14.53 -4.89
CA GLU A 45 -26.86 15.21 -5.77
C GLU A 45 -26.95 16.71 -5.51
N ALA A 46 -25.81 17.35 -5.25
CA ALA A 46 -25.76 18.80 -5.19
C ALA A 46 -26.25 19.36 -6.54
N PRO A 47 -27.09 20.41 -6.56
CA PRO A 47 -27.42 21.06 -7.81
C PRO A 47 -26.11 21.52 -8.47
N GLU A 48 -25.89 21.05 -9.71
CA GLU A 48 -24.85 21.58 -10.60
C GLU A 48 -24.85 23.11 -10.50
N PRO A 49 -23.69 23.77 -10.33
CA PRO A 49 -23.64 25.22 -10.25
C PRO A 49 -24.34 25.79 -11.49
N VAL A 50 -25.42 26.55 -11.27
CA VAL A 50 -26.21 27.19 -12.33
C VAL A 50 -25.25 27.95 -13.23
N ALA A 51 -24.97 27.39 -14.40
CA ALA A 51 -24.24 28.08 -15.45
C ALA A 51 -25.04 29.35 -15.77
N THR A 52 -24.40 30.52 -15.62
CA THR A 52 -24.90 31.79 -16.12
C THR A 52 -25.39 31.62 -17.57
N PRO A 53 -26.54 32.19 -17.97
CA PRO A 53 -27.13 31.92 -19.28
C PRO A 53 -26.27 32.49 -20.41
N ALA A 54 -25.41 31.65 -20.98
CA ALA A 54 -24.88 31.81 -22.31
C ALA A 54 -25.73 30.94 -23.26
N MET A 55 -26.12 31.53 -24.39
CA MET A 55 -27.09 31.02 -25.36
C MET A 55 -26.89 29.55 -25.75
N ALA A 56 -27.97 28.78 -25.62
CA ALA A 56 -28.40 27.63 -26.43
C ALA A 56 -27.39 26.51 -26.72
N ALA A 57 -27.39 25.48 -25.86
CA ALA A 57 -27.37 24.08 -26.30
C ALA A 57 -28.25 23.27 -25.33
N ALA A 58 -29.33 22.69 -25.85
CA ALA A 58 -30.20 21.82 -25.09
C ALA A 58 -29.47 20.49 -24.82
N HIS A 59 -29.07 20.26 -23.57
CA HIS A 59 -28.70 18.95 -23.08
C HIS A 59 -29.71 18.53 -22.01
N THR A 60 -30.67 17.72 -22.45
CA THR A 60 -31.54 16.91 -21.61
C THR A 60 -30.69 15.86 -20.88
N HIS A 61 -30.70 15.87 -19.55
CA HIS A 61 -30.21 14.76 -18.74
C HIS A 61 -31.29 13.67 -18.70
N ALA A 62 -31.31 12.85 -19.75
CA ALA A 62 -31.81 11.50 -19.73
C ALA A 62 -30.59 10.57 -19.71
N ASP A 63 -30.58 9.66 -18.73
CA ASP A 63 -29.60 8.60 -18.51
C ASP A 63 -28.15 9.03 -18.19
N ALA A 64 -27.64 8.45 -17.10
CA ALA A 64 -26.23 8.25 -16.84
C ALA A 64 -25.63 7.45 -17.99
N THR A 65 -25.26 8.15 -19.06
CA THR A 65 -24.54 7.61 -20.19
C THR A 65 -23.07 7.64 -19.86
N ALA A 66 -22.58 6.43 -19.57
CA ALA A 66 -21.20 6.04 -19.68
C ALA A 66 -20.49 6.71 -20.86
N HIS A 67 -19.19 6.96 -20.70
CA HIS A 67 -18.29 7.35 -21.76
C HIS A 67 -18.48 6.45 -23.00
N SER A 68 -19.21 6.94 -24.00
CA SER A 68 -19.46 6.21 -25.24
C SER A 68 -18.23 6.30 -26.14
N HIS A 69 -17.31 5.35 -25.99
CA HIS A 69 -16.53 4.85 -27.12
C HIS A 69 -17.40 3.83 -27.85
N GLY A 70 -17.43 3.90 -29.19
CA GLY A 70 -18.33 3.13 -30.05
C GLY A 70 -18.37 1.63 -29.71
N ASP A 71 -19.56 1.04 -29.85
CA ASP A 71 -19.84 -0.38 -29.58
C ASP A 71 -19.30 -0.86 -28.22
N ALA A 72 -19.66 -0.14 -27.14
CA ALA A 72 -19.31 -0.52 -25.79
C ALA A 72 -20.09 -1.79 -25.37
N ALA A 73 -19.51 -2.95 -25.65
CA ALA A 73 -19.70 -4.11 -24.80
C ALA A 73 -19.60 -3.65 -23.33
N GLU A 74 -20.54 -4.04 -22.47
CA GLU A 74 -20.43 -3.79 -21.03
C GLU A 74 -18.99 -4.05 -20.59
N GLU A 75 -18.35 -3.04 -20.00
CA GLU A 75 -16.99 -3.18 -19.50
C GLU A 75 -16.98 -4.37 -18.52
N TRP A 76 -16.18 -5.39 -18.84
CA TRP A 76 -16.24 -6.66 -18.12
C TRP A 76 -15.95 -6.43 -16.63
N ALA A 77 -16.87 -6.90 -15.79
CA ALA A 77 -16.71 -6.95 -14.35
C ALA A 77 -16.92 -8.40 -13.86
N PRO A 78 -16.15 -8.87 -12.85
CA PRO A 78 -16.40 -10.16 -12.23
C PRO A 78 -17.83 -10.26 -11.71
N ALA A 79 -18.51 -11.39 -11.95
CA ALA A 79 -19.79 -11.64 -11.32
C ALA A 79 -19.66 -11.73 -9.79
N ASP A 80 -20.72 -11.34 -9.08
CA ASP A 80 -20.75 -11.41 -7.63
C ASP A 80 -20.62 -12.85 -7.10
N GLY A 81 -20.18 -12.95 -5.85
CA GLY A 81 -19.92 -14.23 -5.20
C GLY A 81 -18.53 -14.79 -5.52
N VAL A 82 -18.49 -16.01 -6.09
CA VAL A 82 -17.24 -16.78 -6.21
C VAL A 82 -16.26 -16.15 -7.20
N GLU A 83 -16.75 -15.62 -8.33
CA GLU A 83 -15.88 -15.04 -9.35
C GLU A 83 -15.18 -13.78 -8.84
N ARG A 84 -15.93 -12.83 -8.27
CA ARG A 84 -15.36 -11.64 -7.61
C ARG A 84 -14.39 -12.03 -6.48
N ALA A 85 -14.72 -13.02 -5.66
CA ALA A 85 -13.83 -13.47 -4.59
C ALA A 85 -12.51 -14.07 -5.13
N LEU A 86 -12.58 -14.85 -6.20
CA LEU A 86 -11.41 -15.42 -6.85
C LEU A 86 -10.51 -14.35 -7.45
N TRP A 87 -11.06 -13.40 -8.22
CA TRP A 87 -10.27 -12.31 -8.80
C TRP A 87 -9.70 -11.37 -7.75
N THR A 88 -10.42 -11.12 -6.65
CA THR A 88 -9.89 -10.39 -5.49
C THR A 88 -8.71 -11.13 -4.87
N TRP A 89 -8.82 -12.45 -4.70
CA TRP A 89 -7.72 -13.26 -4.19
C TRP A 89 -6.49 -13.23 -5.12
N VAL A 90 -6.69 -13.37 -6.43
CA VAL A 90 -5.61 -13.24 -7.43
C VAL A 90 -4.93 -11.87 -7.34
N ALA A 91 -5.70 -10.79 -7.26
CA ALA A 91 -5.16 -9.44 -7.11
C ALA A 91 -4.33 -9.29 -5.82
N ASN A 92 -4.82 -9.81 -4.69
CA ASN A 92 -4.11 -9.79 -3.42
C ASN A 92 -2.81 -10.63 -3.45
N VAL A 93 -2.82 -11.78 -4.12
CA VAL A 93 -1.62 -12.61 -4.33
C VAL A 93 -0.61 -11.87 -5.21
N LEU A 94 -1.04 -11.23 -6.31
CA LEU A 94 -0.15 -10.49 -7.19
C LEU A 94 0.46 -9.27 -6.48
N HIS A 95 -0.34 -8.57 -5.67
CA HIS A 95 0.14 -7.50 -4.81
C HIS A 95 1.19 -8.01 -3.82
N ALA A 96 0.89 -9.09 -3.09
CA ALA A 96 1.82 -9.72 -2.15
C ALA A 96 3.12 -10.20 -2.83
N PHE A 97 3.04 -10.69 -4.07
CA PHE A 97 4.20 -11.06 -4.87
C PHE A 97 5.10 -9.87 -5.16
N SER A 98 4.54 -8.75 -5.62
CA SER A 98 5.31 -7.53 -5.87
C SER A 98 6.02 -7.03 -4.60
N MET A 99 5.33 -7.05 -3.47
CA MET A 99 5.88 -6.62 -2.18
C MET A 99 6.94 -7.59 -1.64
N ALA A 100 6.77 -8.91 -1.81
CA ALA A 100 7.77 -9.90 -1.43
C ALA A 100 9.09 -9.72 -2.20
N LEU A 101 9.01 -9.44 -3.52
CA LEU A 101 10.20 -9.13 -4.32
C LEU A 101 10.91 -7.88 -3.80
N LEU A 102 10.17 -6.81 -3.53
CA LEU A 102 10.71 -5.57 -2.97
C LEU A 102 11.38 -5.81 -1.61
N VAL A 103 10.71 -6.51 -0.69
CA VAL A 103 11.26 -6.89 0.62
C VAL A 103 12.56 -7.67 0.46
N PHE A 104 12.58 -8.68 -0.41
CA PHE A 104 13.80 -9.48 -0.65
C PHE A 104 14.94 -8.68 -1.27
N ALA A 105 14.64 -7.76 -2.19
CA ALA A 105 15.63 -6.87 -2.77
C ALA A 105 16.27 -5.98 -1.71
N VAL A 106 15.47 -5.34 -0.84
CA VAL A 106 15.96 -4.49 0.25
C VAL A 106 16.74 -5.31 1.29
N MET A 107 16.28 -6.51 1.64
CA MET A 107 17.00 -7.41 2.54
C MET A 107 18.34 -7.86 1.94
N GLY A 108 18.38 -8.19 0.65
CA GLY A 108 19.60 -8.54 -0.09
C GLY A 108 20.60 -7.39 -0.12
N LEU A 109 20.13 -6.18 -0.44
CA LEU A 109 20.95 -4.97 -0.40
C LEU A 109 21.49 -4.70 1.01
N SER A 110 20.67 -4.90 2.05
CA SER A 110 21.09 -4.73 3.44
C SER A 110 22.20 -5.70 3.81
N LEU A 111 22.12 -6.96 3.37
CA LEU A 111 23.19 -7.95 3.55
C LEU A 111 24.46 -7.57 2.80
N TYR A 112 24.34 -7.11 1.55
CA TYR A 112 25.48 -6.61 0.75
C TYR A 112 26.19 -5.45 1.44
N ARG A 113 25.45 -4.57 2.13
CA ARG A 113 25.99 -3.48 2.94
C ARG A 113 26.53 -3.92 4.31
N GLY A 114 26.56 -5.22 4.60
CA GLY A 114 27.14 -5.78 5.81
C GLY A 114 26.20 -5.88 7.00
N SER A 115 24.87 -5.82 6.81
CA SER A 115 23.90 -6.05 7.88
C SER A 115 24.11 -7.44 8.49
N ARG A 116 24.24 -7.48 9.82
CA ARG A 116 24.38 -8.71 10.61
C ARG A 116 23.05 -9.21 11.19
N LEU A 117 21.95 -8.52 10.90
CA LEU A 117 20.64 -8.88 11.43
C LEU A 117 20.22 -10.29 10.99
N ARG A 118 19.49 -10.97 11.86
CA ARG A 118 18.81 -12.22 11.52
C ARG A 118 17.71 -11.91 10.49
N SER A 119 17.42 -12.86 9.60
CA SER A 119 16.50 -12.64 8.48
C SER A 119 15.11 -12.20 8.93
N LEU A 120 14.56 -12.77 10.00
CA LEU A 120 13.29 -12.34 10.59
C LEU A 120 13.34 -10.89 11.12
N ALA A 121 14.38 -10.54 11.87
CA ALA A 121 14.52 -9.17 12.39
C ALA A 121 14.70 -8.15 11.27
N LEU A 122 15.47 -8.50 10.24
CA LEU A 122 15.65 -7.66 9.07
C LEU A 122 14.34 -7.51 8.29
N ALA A 123 13.59 -8.61 8.07
CA ALA A 123 12.30 -8.57 7.42
C ALA A 123 11.28 -7.73 8.20
N ALA A 124 11.29 -7.79 9.54
CA ALA A 124 10.43 -6.95 10.39
C ALA A 124 10.73 -5.46 10.22
N TRP A 125 12.00 -5.05 10.19
CA TRP A 125 12.38 -3.66 9.92
C TRP A 125 11.97 -3.21 8.51
N VAL A 126 12.19 -4.04 7.50
CA VAL A 126 11.82 -3.73 6.11
C VAL A 126 10.30 -3.66 5.97
N ALA A 127 9.56 -4.55 6.62
CA ALA A 127 8.10 -4.54 6.61
C ALA A 127 7.52 -3.33 7.35
N ALA A 128 8.12 -2.93 8.49
CA ALA A 128 7.72 -1.71 9.20
C ALA A 128 7.96 -0.46 8.34
N ALA A 129 9.09 -0.39 7.62
CA ALA A 129 9.35 0.68 6.66
C ALA A 129 8.35 0.66 5.49
N GLY A 130 7.97 -0.53 5.01
CA GLY A 130 6.93 -0.71 4.00
C GLY A 130 5.56 -0.23 4.47
N TRP A 131 5.13 -0.62 5.68
CA TRP A 131 3.88 -0.16 6.28
C TRP A 131 3.86 1.36 6.48
N LEU A 132 4.98 1.93 6.97
CA LEU A 132 5.15 3.38 7.09
C LEU A 132 4.97 4.08 5.74
N THR A 133 5.62 3.54 4.70
CA THR A 133 5.67 4.12 3.35
C THR A 133 4.35 4.03 2.60
N PHE A 134 3.76 2.84 2.54
CA PHE A 134 2.63 2.56 1.66
C PHE A 134 1.27 2.75 2.33
N HIS A 135 1.22 2.91 3.65
CA HIS A 135 -0.04 3.01 4.37
C HIS A 135 -0.03 4.09 5.46
N PHE A 136 0.78 3.94 6.51
CA PHE A 136 0.64 4.79 7.70
C PHE A 136 0.84 6.27 7.37
N TRP A 137 1.95 6.63 6.72
CA TRP A 137 2.24 8.04 6.45
C TRP A 137 1.23 8.69 5.50
N PRO A 138 0.85 8.07 4.37
CA PRO A 138 -0.22 8.62 3.54
C PRO A 138 -1.58 8.70 4.27
N SER A 139 -1.93 7.68 5.07
CA SER A 139 -3.25 7.60 5.74
C SER A 139 -3.51 8.69 6.77
N LEU A 140 -2.46 9.29 7.35
CA LEU A 140 -2.60 10.39 8.30
C LEU A 140 -3.11 11.68 7.63
N GLY A 141 -2.78 11.90 6.36
CA GLY A 141 -3.28 13.06 5.61
C GLY A 141 -4.49 12.74 4.73
N LEU A 142 -4.55 11.53 4.14
CA LEU A 142 -5.70 11.05 3.37
C LEU A 142 -6.17 9.71 3.94
N PRO A 143 -7.03 9.71 4.97
CA PRO A 143 -7.58 8.48 5.53
C PRO A 143 -8.47 7.75 4.51
N ALA A 144 -8.68 6.45 4.73
CA ALA A 144 -9.55 5.65 3.88
C ALA A 144 -11.00 6.14 3.94
N GLU A 145 -11.67 6.17 2.80
CA GLU A 145 -13.04 6.65 2.64
C GLU A 145 -13.95 5.47 2.24
N ILE A 146 -15.17 5.45 2.77
CA ILE A 146 -16.21 4.50 2.35
C ILE A 146 -16.84 4.94 1.02
N PRO A 147 -17.51 4.02 0.30
CA PRO A 147 -18.31 4.36 -0.87
C PRO A 147 -19.32 5.49 -0.59
N GLY A 148 -19.62 6.27 -1.63
CA GLY A 148 -20.56 7.39 -1.56
C GLY A 148 -20.03 8.71 -0.96
N MET A 149 -18.87 8.72 -0.29
CA MET A 149 -18.28 9.97 0.24
C MET A 149 -17.83 10.92 -0.88
N ASP A 150 -18.12 12.21 -0.72
CA ASP A 150 -17.55 13.25 -1.58
C ASP A 150 -16.08 13.46 -1.25
N ALA A 151 -15.25 13.53 -2.28
CA ALA A 151 -13.82 13.66 -2.14
C ALA A 151 -13.23 14.70 -3.09
N ALA A 152 -12.02 15.16 -2.77
CA ALA A 152 -11.27 16.02 -3.68
C ALA A 152 -10.93 15.26 -4.97
N ARG A 153 -10.65 16.00 -6.04
CA ARG A 153 -10.30 15.43 -7.36
C ARG A 153 -9.27 14.31 -7.24
N LEU A 154 -9.58 13.16 -7.86
CA LEU A 154 -8.78 11.94 -7.78
C LEU A 154 -7.30 12.18 -8.09
N GLY A 155 -6.98 12.89 -9.18
CA GLY A 155 -5.60 13.17 -9.57
C GLY A 155 -4.82 13.96 -8.51
N SER A 156 -5.47 14.89 -7.80
CA SER A 156 -4.84 15.65 -6.71
C SER A 156 -4.53 14.73 -5.52
N ARG A 157 -5.46 13.85 -5.15
CA ARG A 157 -5.27 12.85 -4.08
C ARG A 157 -4.17 11.86 -4.41
N GLN A 158 -4.13 11.36 -5.65
CA GLN A 158 -3.07 10.46 -6.13
C GLN A 158 -1.70 11.14 -6.07
N GLY A 159 -1.58 12.38 -6.55
CA GLY A 159 -0.34 13.15 -6.48
C GLY A 159 0.14 13.36 -5.05
N TRP A 160 -0.78 13.71 -4.14
CA TRP A 160 -0.45 13.86 -2.72
C TRP A 160 -0.06 12.53 -2.07
N TRP A 161 -0.76 11.44 -2.37
CA TRP A 161 -0.43 10.10 -1.87
C TRP A 161 0.98 9.69 -2.30
N VAL A 162 1.34 9.91 -3.57
CA VAL A 162 2.70 9.62 -4.08
C VAL A 162 3.74 10.47 -3.38
N LEU A 163 3.45 11.76 -3.13
CA LEU A 163 4.33 12.62 -2.35
C LEU A 163 4.54 12.10 -0.93
N ALA A 164 3.46 11.71 -0.23
CA ALA A 164 3.54 11.20 1.14
C ALA A 164 4.30 9.86 1.21
N ALA A 165 4.01 8.93 0.31
CA ALA A 165 4.69 7.64 0.23
C ALA A 165 6.16 7.81 -0.14
N GLY A 166 6.47 8.59 -1.17
CA GLY A 166 7.86 8.88 -1.58
C GLY A 166 8.67 9.55 -0.47
N SER A 167 8.05 10.48 0.26
CA SER A 167 8.66 11.15 1.41
C SER A 167 8.98 10.18 2.56
N ALA A 168 8.04 9.30 2.91
CA ALA A 168 8.27 8.27 3.91
C ALA A 168 9.36 7.26 3.50
N ALA A 169 9.41 6.88 2.22
CA ALA A 169 10.48 6.05 1.67
C ALA A 169 11.84 6.75 1.78
N LEU A 170 11.93 8.03 1.40
CA LEU A 170 13.16 8.84 1.51
C LEU A 170 13.61 9.01 2.97
N ALA A 171 12.67 9.13 3.91
CA ALA A 171 12.99 9.15 5.33
C ALA A 171 13.60 7.81 5.79
N CYS A 172 13.01 6.68 5.41
CA CYS A 172 13.54 5.35 5.72
C CYS A 172 14.93 5.14 5.12
N VAL A 173 15.12 5.51 3.84
CA VAL A 173 16.42 5.47 3.14
C VAL A 173 17.43 6.36 3.86
N SER A 174 17.03 7.55 4.30
CA SER A 174 17.93 8.47 5.00
C SER A 174 18.44 7.85 6.31
N VAL A 175 17.55 7.28 7.13
CA VAL A 175 17.92 6.59 8.38
C VAL A 175 18.81 5.38 8.12
N ALA A 176 18.53 4.61 7.06
CA ALA A 176 19.24 3.38 6.74
C ALA A 176 20.63 3.62 6.11
N MET A 177 20.80 4.69 5.33
CA MET A 177 22.00 4.92 4.52
C MET A 177 22.97 5.93 5.11
N LEU A 178 22.49 6.98 5.79
CA LEU A 178 23.35 8.02 6.36
C LEU A 178 23.93 7.57 7.71
N ARG A 179 25.23 7.83 7.90
CA ARG A 179 25.96 7.50 9.14
C ARG A 179 26.00 8.63 10.16
N SER A 180 25.81 9.88 9.74
CA SER A 180 25.83 11.06 10.62
C SER A 180 24.45 11.36 11.23
N HIS A 181 24.41 12.21 12.26
CA HIS A 181 23.17 12.69 12.87
C HIS A 181 22.24 13.41 11.88
N LEU A 182 22.77 13.85 10.73
CA LEU A 182 21.99 14.43 9.63
C LEU A 182 20.86 13.51 9.14
N ARG A 183 21.00 12.19 9.30
CA ARG A 183 19.95 11.22 8.94
C ARG A 183 18.60 11.52 9.59
N TRP A 184 18.61 11.97 10.85
CA TRP A 184 17.39 12.26 11.60
C TRP A 184 16.76 13.57 11.14
N VAL A 185 17.60 14.59 10.87
CA VAL A 185 17.14 15.87 10.33
C VAL A 185 16.56 15.66 8.93
N ALA A 186 17.24 14.91 8.07
CA ALA A 186 16.76 14.58 6.73
C ALA A 186 15.45 13.77 6.78
N ALA A 187 15.37 12.76 7.65
CA ALA A 187 14.14 11.98 7.82
C ALA A 187 12.97 12.85 8.29
N ALA A 188 13.19 13.71 9.29
CA ALA A 188 12.17 14.65 9.77
C ALA A 188 11.72 15.62 8.67
N ALA A 189 12.66 16.16 7.88
CA ALA A 189 12.36 17.05 6.77
C ALA A 189 11.53 16.36 5.69
N TRP A 190 11.88 15.13 5.29
CA TRP A 190 11.10 14.35 4.35
C TRP A 190 9.71 14.07 4.88
N LEU A 191 9.59 13.59 6.12
CA LEU A 191 8.30 13.29 6.73
C LEU A 191 7.39 14.53 6.81
N ALA A 192 7.94 15.71 7.12
CA ALA A 192 7.16 16.95 7.18
C ALA A 192 6.64 17.43 5.81
N LEU A 193 7.38 17.18 4.72
CA LEU A 193 7.11 17.69 3.38
C LEU A 193 5.64 17.55 2.91
N PRO A 194 5.01 16.36 2.91
CA PRO A 194 3.63 16.22 2.45
C PRO A 194 2.61 17.03 3.25
N TYR A 195 2.84 17.28 4.54
CA TYR A 195 1.93 18.05 5.40
C TYR A 195 2.15 19.55 5.27
N VAL A 196 3.37 19.98 4.93
CA VAL A 196 3.64 21.37 4.54
C VAL A 196 2.94 21.69 3.22
N VAL A 197 2.93 20.75 2.26
CA VAL A 197 2.18 20.89 1.01
C VAL A 197 0.66 20.87 1.26
N GLY A 198 0.21 20.10 2.24
CA GLY A 198 -1.19 19.99 2.63
C GLY A 198 -1.96 18.94 1.81
N ALA A 199 -2.73 18.10 2.51
CA ALA A 199 -3.55 17.09 1.87
C ALA A 199 -4.75 17.73 1.15
N PRO A 200 -5.09 17.27 -0.08
CA PRO A 200 -6.20 17.82 -0.83
C PRO A 200 -7.52 17.34 -0.23
N HIS A 201 -8.14 18.19 0.59
CA HIS A 201 -9.49 17.98 1.14
C HIS A 201 -10.51 18.89 0.44
N ILE A 202 -11.76 18.45 0.41
CA ILE A 202 -12.89 19.35 0.15
C ILE A 202 -13.15 20.22 1.38
N MET A 203 -13.71 21.41 1.16
CA MET A 203 -14.07 22.32 2.25
C MET A 203 -15.42 21.96 2.90
N ALA A 204 -16.31 21.32 2.13
CA ALA A 204 -17.60 20.85 2.61
C ALA A 204 -17.47 19.53 3.38
N ASP A 205 -18.49 19.18 4.16
CA ASP A 205 -18.59 17.86 4.78
C ASP A 205 -18.66 16.76 3.69
N PRO A 206 -17.78 15.74 3.70
CA PRO A 206 -17.83 14.62 2.75
C PRO A 206 -19.14 13.85 2.70
N LEU A 207 -19.99 14.01 3.71
CA LEU A 207 -21.31 13.39 3.79
C LEU A 207 -22.46 14.41 3.68
N ALA A 208 -22.20 15.62 3.17
CA ALA A 208 -23.20 16.69 3.06
C ALA A 208 -24.40 16.31 2.17
N GLY A 209 -24.22 15.39 1.21
CA GLY A 209 -25.30 14.86 0.37
C GLY A 209 -26.25 13.90 1.10
N PHE A 210 -25.97 13.54 2.36
CA PHE A 210 -26.82 12.64 3.16
C PHE A 210 -27.44 13.41 4.33
N SER A 211 -28.61 12.96 4.80
CA SER A 211 -29.29 13.56 5.95
C SER A 211 -29.83 12.51 6.91
N GLY A 212 -30.13 12.94 8.15
CA GLY A 212 -30.75 12.09 9.17
C GLY A 212 -29.91 10.86 9.55
N GLU A 213 -30.57 9.71 9.67
CA GLU A 213 -29.97 8.45 10.11
C GLU A 213 -28.89 7.92 9.14
N ALA A 214 -29.05 8.15 7.84
CA ALA A 214 -28.08 7.75 6.82
C ALA A 214 -26.73 8.44 7.02
N GLN A 215 -26.73 9.76 7.21
CA GLN A 215 -25.51 10.53 7.45
C GLN A 215 -24.80 10.09 8.74
N ALA A 216 -25.56 9.84 9.82
CA ALA A 216 -25.01 9.37 11.10
C ALA A 216 -24.37 7.98 10.96
N THR A 217 -25.04 7.05 10.29
CA THR A 217 -24.56 5.68 10.06
C THR A 217 -23.32 5.66 9.18
N LEU A 218 -23.33 6.40 8.06
CA LEU A 218 -22.17 6.52 7.18
C LEU A 218 -20.96 7.13 7.88
N ARG A 219 -21.16 8.11 8.78
CA ARG A 219 -20.06 8.68 9.58
C ARG A 219 -19.43 7.65 10.53
N GLN A 220 -20.25 6.78 11.13
CA GLN A 220 -19.76 5.67 11.95
C GLN A 220 -19.02 4.63 11.11
N LEU A 221 -19.60 4.22 9.97
CA LEU A 221 -18.97 3.28 9.04
C LEU A 221 -17.63 3.82 8.52
N GLY A 222 -17.54 5.11 8.19
CA GLY A 222 -16.30 5.77 7.77
C GLY A 222 -15.22 5.66 8.84
N THR A 223 -15.56 5.92 10.11
CA THR A 223 -14.63 5.76 11.23
C THR A 223 -14.17 4.31 11.40
N GLN A 224 -15.09 3.35 11.28
CA GLN A 224 -14.76 1.92 11.33
C GLN A 224 -13.87 1.50 10.16
N PHE A 225 -14.09 2.07 8.97
CA PHE A 225 -13.34 1.75 7.76
C PHE A 225 -11.88 2.18 7.84
N VAL A 226 -11.59 3.34 8.45
CA VAL A 226 -10.22 3.77 8.74
C VAL A 226 -9.48 2.71 9.58
N TRP A 227 -10.12 2.18 10.63
CA TRP A 227 -9.53 1.13 11.44
C TRP A 227 -9.44 -0.21 10.72
N ALA A 228 -10.47 -0.60 9.97
CA ALA A 228 -10.48 -1.84 9.19
C ALA A 228 -9.32 -1.85 8.17
N THR A 229 -9.14 -0.77 7.42
CA THR A 229 -8.04 -0.64 6.45
C THR A 229 -6.67 -0.58 7.13
N THR A 230 -6.58 0.01 8.32
CA THR A 230 -5.37 -0.02 9.16
C THR A 230 -5.00 -1.45 9.57
N TRP A 231 -5.98 -2.23 10.05
CA TRP A 231 -5.77 -3.62 10.45
C TRP A 231 -5.45 -4.54 9.26
N VAL A 232 -6.11 -4.35 8.12
CA VAL A 232 -5.80 -5.03 6.86
C VAL A 232 -4.33 -4.77 6.49
N SER A 233 -3.88 -3.52 6.52
CA SER A 233 -2.50 -3.16 6.21
C SER A 233 -1.49 -3.72 7.22
N LEU A 234 -1.76 -3.60 8.53
CA LEU A 234 -0.90 -4.18 9.57
C LEU A 234 -0.77 -5.69 9.41
N SER A 235 -1.87 -6.40 9.18
CA SER A 235 -1.91 -7.85 9.00
C SER A 235 -1.09 -8.28 7.77
N PHE A 236 -1.20 -7.54 6.66
CA PHE A 236 -0.38 -7.75 5.47
C PHE A 236 1.11 -7.61 5.77
N TRP A 237 1.54 -6.52 6.39
CA TRP A 237 2.96 -6.28 6.62
C TRP A 237 3.55 -7.19 7.72
N LEU A 238 2.77 -7.56 8.74
CA LEU A 238 3.18 -8.55 9.74
C LEU A 238 3.34 -9.95 9.14
N SER A 239 2.37 -10.40 8.34
CA SER A 239 2.49 -11.69 7.65
C SER A 239 3.64 -11.68 6.63
N MET A 240 3.86 -10.57 5.93
CA MET A 240 5.02 -10.36 5.05
C MET A 240 6.35 -10.43 5.81
N ALA A 241 6.45 -9.83 7.00
CA ALA A 241 7.66 -9.90 7.82
C ALA A 241 7.98 -11.35 8.24
N VAL A 242 6.97 -12.09 8.69
CA VAL A 242 7.13 -13.49 9.15
C VAL A 242 7.42 -14.41 7.97
N ALA A 243 6.50 -14.49 7.00
CA ALA A 243 6.62 -15.38 5.86
C ALA A 243 7.84 -15.02 5.00
N GLY A 244 8.02 -13.73 4.70
CA GLY A 244 9.17 -13.22 3.96
C GLY A 244 10.49 -13.47 4.68
N GLY A 245 10.57 -13.22 5.98
CA GLY A 245 11.79 -13.47 6.75
C GLY A 245 12.19 -14.95 6.76
N LEU A 246 11.23 -15.87 6.92
CA LEU A 246 11.46 -17.31 6.89
C LEU A 246 11.87 -17.81 5.49
N ALA A 247 11.14 -17.41 4.45
CA ALA A 247 11.44 -17.78 3.07
C ALA A 247 12.80 -17.24 2.62
N PHE A 248 13.10 -15.98 2.95
CA PHE A 248 14.38 -15.36 2.65
C PHE A 248 15.52 -16.10 3.35
N GLN A 249 15.37 -16.44 4.63
CA GLN A 249 16.38 -17.21 5.37
C GLN A 249 16.67 -18.55 4.70
N ARG A 250 15.62 -19.27 4.29
CA ARG A 250 15.72 -20.65 3.82
C ARG A 250 16.22 -20.75 2.38
N TRP A 251 15.77 -19.86 1.50
CA TRP A 251 15.95 -20.01 0.05
C TRP A 251 16.87 -18.95 -0.56
N VAL A 252 16.75 -17.69 -0.15
CA VAL A 252 17.41 -16.54 -0.81
C VAL A 252 18.77 -16.22 -0.18
N ARG A 253 18.83 -16.11 1.16
CA ARG A 253 20.04 -15.72 1.90
C ARG A 253 21.27 -16.58 1.58
N PRO A 254 21.20 -17.92 1.46
CA PRO A 254 22.37 -18.73 1.09
C PRO A 254 22.94 -18.38 -0.28
N ALA A 255 22.06 -18.06 -1.24
CA ALA A 255 22.48 -17.67 -2.58
C ALA A 255 23.11 -16.26 -2.60
N VAL A 256 22.54 -15.31 -1.85
CA VAL A 256 23.12 -13.97 -1.69
C VAL A 256 24.51 -14.05 -1.03
N MET A 257 24.65 -14.83 0.04
CA MET A 257 25.92 -14.99 0.76
C MET A 257 27.01 -15.63 -0.08
N ALA A 258 26.65 -16.56 -0.98
CA ALA A 258 27.60 -17.18 -1.90
C ALA A 258 28.17 -16.20 -2.95
N MET A 259 27.49 -15.07 -3.19
CA MET A 259 27.93 -14.03 -4.13
C MET A 259 28.73 -12.91 -3.46
N LEU A 260 28.71 -12.81 -2.13
CA LEU A 260 29.47 -11.79 -1.42
C LEU A 260 30.96 -12.17 -1.43
N PRO A 261 31.87 -11.21 -1.68
CA PRO A 261 33.30 -11.46 -1.52
C PRO A 261 33.56 -11.98 -0.12
N ARG A 262 34.15 -13.18 0.00
CA ARG A 262 34.69 -13.60 1.30
C ARG A 262 35.83 -12.63 1.60
N ALA A 263 35.71 -11.85 2.67
CA ALA A 263 36.87 -11.15 3.19
C ALA A 263 37.95 -12.22 3.42
N GLU A 264 39.06 -12.11 2.68
CA GLU A 264 40.12 -13.09 2.69
C GLU A 264 40.57 -13.33 4.13
N ALA A 265 40.67 -14.61 4.49
CA ALA A 265 41.40 -15.05 5.65
C ALA A 265 42.91 -14.79 5.40
N HIS A 266 43.33 -13.53 5.52
CA HIS A 266 44.73 -13.18 5.75
C HIS A 266 44.97 -13.19 7.26
N ALA A 267 45.03 -14.39 7.82
CA ALA A 267 45.83 -14.64 9.01
C ALA A 267 47.03 -15.45 8.53
N THR A 268 48.09 -14.72 8.20
CA THR A 268 49.48 -15.15 8.07
C THR A 268 49.78 -16.48 8.76
N ASP A 269 50.15 -17.49 7.99
CA ASP A 269 50.98 -18.59 8.48
C ASP A 269 52.29 -17.97 9.01
N PRO A 270 52.63 -18.10 10.30
CA PRO A 270 53.97 -17.79 10.74
C PRO A 270 54.91 -18.85 10.17
N VAL A 271 55.76 -18.39 9.25
CA VAL A 271 56.98 -19.04 8.77
C VAL A 271 57.61 -19.89 9.87
N GLN A 272 57.67 -21.21 9.66
CA GLN A 272 58.55 -22.09 10.40
C GLN A 272 60.00 -21.71 10.06
N ALA A 273 60.73 -21.19 11.06
CA ALA A 273 62.18 -21.05 10.98
C ALA A 273 62.85 -22.42 11.19
N PRO A 274 63.86 -22.80 10.39
CA PRO A 274 64.62 -24.02 10.63
C PRO A 274 65.63 -23.81 11.77
N GLN A 275 65.63 -24.75 12.74
CA GLN A 275 66.79 -25.07 13.57
C GLN A 275 67.26 -26.47 13.23
#